data_AF-A0A9D8BI92-F1
#
_entry.id   AF-A0A9D8BI92-F1
#
_cell.length_a   1.000
_cell.length_b   1.000
_cell.length_c   1.000
_cell.angle_alpha   90.00
_cell.angle_beta   90.00
_cell.angle_gamma   90.00
#
_symmetry.space_group_name_H-M   'P 1'
#
loop_
_entity.id
_entity.type
_entity.pdbx_description
1 polymer ?
#
loop_
_entity_poly.entity_id
_entity_poly.type
_entity_poly.pdbx_seq_one_letter_code
_entity_poly.pdbx_strand_id
1 'polypeptide(L)'
;MKCSSSCKCKPCSSKSKSARSSQGKSNSARYYAENPDSREKKKAYDTKYHSTPERIKYRTELGKKNREMGKKGDGKDVSHTKNGGFILESASKNRARNRGKK
;
A
#
# COMPACT_ATOMS: atom_id res chain seq x y z
N MET A 1 -38.21 -20.59 -3.76
CA MET A 1 -38.72 -19.64 -4.77
C MET A 1 -37.84 -19.72 -5.99
N LYS A 2 -38.37 -20.14 -7.14
CA LYS A 2 -37.60 -20.31 -8.40
C LYS A 2 -37.73 -19.02 -9.20
N CYS A 3 -36.61 -18.47 -9.68
CA CYS A 3 -36.60 -17.29 -10.56
C CYS A 3 -37.29 -17.63 -11.88
N SER A 4 -38.31 -16.87 -12.27
CA SER A 4 -38.96 -16.96 -13.58
C SER A 4 -38.16 -16.20 -14.63
N SER A 5 -38.20 -16.70 -15.87
CA SER A 5 -37.46 -16.16 -17.03
C SER A 5 -37.90 -14.77 -17.49
N SER A 6 -38.94 -14.20 -16.90
CA SER A 6 -39.48 -12.88 -17.22
C SER A 6 -38.99 -11.75 -16.29
N CYS A 7 -38.24 -12.08 -15.24
CA CYS A 7 -37.66 -11.08 -14.35
C CYS A 7 -36.47 -10.37 -14.99
N LYS A 8 -36.70 -9.18 -15.56
CA LYS A 8 -35.67 -8.20 -15.97
C LYS A 8 -34.97 -7.56 -14.77
N CYS A 9 -34.68 -8.35 -13.74
CA CYS A 9 -33.82 -7.94 -12.65
C CYS A 9 -32.41 -7.83 -13.23
N LYS A 10 -31.74 -6.68 -13.05
CA LYS A 10 -30.28 -6.59 -13.23
C LYS A 10 -29.70 -7.85 -12.60
N PRO A 11 -28.82 -8.60 -13.28
CA PRO A 11 -28.28 -9.84 -12.71
C PRO A 11 -27.79 -9.47 -11.32
N CYS A 12 -28.34 -10.15 -10.32
CA CYS A 12 -27.81 -10.13 -8.97
C CYS A 12 -26.40 -10.67 -9.16
N SER A 13 -25.46 -9.77 -9.44
CA SER A 13 -24.08 -10.08 -9.73
C SER A 13 -23.58 -10.64 -8.42
N SER A 14 -23.68 -11.96 -8.30
CA SER A 14 -22.84 -12.77 -7.43
C SER A 14 -21.49 -12.11 -7.53
N LYS A 15 -21.07 -11.38 -6.49
CA LYS A 15 -19.86 -10.56 -6.48
C LYS A 15 -18.77 -11.35 -7.18
N SER A 16 -18.56 -11.08 -8.47
CA SER A 16 -17.51 -11.73 -9.20
C SER A 16 -16.28 -11.20 -8.51
N LYS A 17 -15.47 -12.13 -7.98
CA LYS A 17 -14.24 -11.81 -7.25
C LYS A 17 -13.57 -10.66 -8.00
N SER A 18 -13.60 -9.50 -7.36
CA SER A 18 -13.43 -8.17 -7.94
C SER A 18 -12.46 -8.17 -9.10
N ALA A 19 -12.79 -7.48 -10.19
CA ALA A 19 -11.86 -7.08 -11.23
C ALA A 19 -10.45 -6.85 -10.65
N ARG A 20 -9.57 -7.87 -10.78
CA ARG A 20 -8.15 -7.77 -10.41
C ARG A 20 -7.48 -7.08 -11.58
N SER A 21 -7.80 -5.79 -11.75
CA SER A 21 -7.20 -4.98 -12.78
C SER A 21 -5.68 -4.98 -12.55
N SER A 22 -4.94 -5.42 -13.56
CA SER A 22 -3.49 -5.41 -13.62
C SER A 22 -3.00 -3.96 -13.71
N GLN A 23 -3.24 -3.14 -12.68
CA GLN A 23 -2.95 -1.70 -12.74
C GLN A 23 -1.46 -1.39 -12.56
N GLY A 24 -0.67 -2.32 -12.03
CA GLY A 24 0.78 -2.16 -11.88
C GLY A 24 1.55 -2.83 -13.02
N LYS A 25 2.40 -2.08 -13.73
CA LYS A 25 3.33 -2.62 -14.73
C LYS A 25 4.58 -3.26 -14.11
N SER A 26 4.76 -3.20 -12.79
CA SER A 26 5.94 -3.77 -12.13
C SER A 26 5.89 -5.30 -12.11
N ASN A 27 7.05 -5.95 -12.13
CA ASN A 27 7.17 -7.42 -12.08
C ASN A 27 6.42 -8.01 -10.88
N SER A 28 6.51 -7.38 -9.72
CA SER A 28 5.78 -7.79 -8.51
C SER A 28 4.27 -7.66 -8.65
N ALA A 29 3.78 -6.62 -9.32
CA ALA A 29 2.35 -6.42 -9.53
C ALA A 29 1.78 -7.48 -10.49
N ARG A 30 2.49 -7.79 -11.57
CA ARG A 30 2.15 -8.89 -12.50
C ARG A 30 2.15 -10.23 -11.77
N TYR A 31 3.21 -10.52 -11.01
CA TYR A 31 3.32 -11.75 -10.22
C TYR A 31 2.12 -11.96 -9.29
N TYR A 32 1.72 -10.96 -8.50
CA TYR A 32 0.57 -11.11 -7.60
C TYR A 32 -0.80 -11.08 -8.30
N ALA A 33 -0.87 -10.57 -9.53
CA ALA A 33 -2.08 -10.65 -10.35
C ALA A 33 -2.28 -12.07 -10.89
N GLU A 34 -1.19 -12.69 -11.37
CA GLU A 34 -1.14 -14.06 -11.88
C GLU A 34 -1.21 -15.12 -10.77
N ASN A 35 -0.78 -14.79 -9.54
CA ASN A 35 -0.72 -15.71 -8.40
C ASN A 35 -1.63 -15.26 -7.22
N PRO A 36 -2.93 -15.65 -7.21
CA PRO A 36 -3.89 -15.31 -6.15
C PRO A 36 -3.42 -15.66 -4.74
N ASP A 37 -2.97 -16.90 -4.58
CA ASP A 37 -2.70 -17.49 -3.27
C ASP A 37 -1.49 -16.82 -2.62
N SER A 38 -0.46 -16.52 -3.43
CA SER A 38 0.69 -15.73 -3.00
C SER A 38 0.30 -14.32 -2.56
N ARG A 39 -0.68 -13.70 -3.22
CA ARG A 39 -1.18 -12.38 -2.83
C ARG A 39 -1.94 -12.43 -1.51
N GLU A 40 -2.73 -13.47 -1.27
CA GLU A 40 -3.45 -13.67 -0.02
C GLU A 40 -2.50 -13.92 1.15
N LYS A 41 -1.50 -14.80 0.97
CA LYS A 41 -0.44 -15.04 1.97
C LYS A 41 0.29 -13.75 2.34
N LYS A 42 0.71 -12.97 1.34
CA LYS A 42 1.34 -11.66 1.57
C LYS A 42 0.42 -10.70 2.31
N LYS A 43 -0.84 -10.60 1.90
CA LYS A 43 -1.82 -9.73 2.57
C LYS A 43 -1.99 -10.11 4.04
N ALA A 44 -2.07 -11.40 4.36
CA ALA A 44 -2.18 -11.89 5.73
C ALA A 44 -0.95 -11.51 6.56
N TYR A 45 0.25 -11.72 6.02
CA TYR A 45 1.50 -11.32 6.65
C TYR A 45 1.57 -9.81 6.90
N ASP A 46 1.34 -8.99 5.85
CA ASP A 46 1.41 -7.53 5.94
C ASP A 46 0.41 -7.01 6.97
N THR A 47 -0.80 -7.58 7.01
CA THR A 47 -1.82 -7.21 8.01
C THR A 47 -1.34 -7.49 9.42
N LYS A 48 -0.83 -8.70 9.69
CA LYS A 48 -0.30 -9.10 11.01
C LYS A 48 0.89 -8.23 11.42
N TYR A 49 1.80 -7.96 10.51
CA TYR A 49 2.97 -7.13 10.77
C TYR A 49 2.58 -5.68 11.11
N HIS A 50 1.66 -5.09 10.33
CA HIS A 50 1.21 -3.72 10.54
C HIS A 50 0.25 -3.53 11.71
N SER A 51 -0.37 -4.60 12.21
CA SER A 51 -1.18 -4.57 13.44
C SER A 51 -0.35 -4.63 14.73
N THR A 52 0.96 -4.90 14.65
CA THR A 52 1.81 -4.93 15.85
C THR A 52 1.90 -3.55 16.52
N PRO A 53 1.89 -3.49 17.86
CA PRO A 53 1.90 -2.21 18.60
C PRO A 53 3.16 -1.40 18.31
N GLU A 54 4.30 -2.05 18.15
CA GLU A 54 5.57 -1.42 17.79
C GLU A 54 5.50 -0.70 16.43
N ARG A 55 4.96 -1.37 15.40
CA ARG A 55 4.82 -0.76 14.07
C ARG A 55 3.79 0.37 14.06
N ILE A 56 2.72 0.24 14.85
CA ILE A 56 1.75 1.31 15.02
C ILE A 56 2.44 2.53 15.66
N LYS A 57 3.14 2.35 16.78
CA LYS A 57 3.89 3.42 17.46
C LYS A 57 4.88 4.09 16.50
N TYR A 58 5.71 3.31 15.83
CA TYR A 58 6.67 3.82 14.85
C TYR A 58 6.00 4.66 13.74
N ARG A 59 4.91 4.18 13.15
CA ARG A 59 4.18 4.94 12.11
C ARG A 59 3.56 6.23 12.68
N THR A 60 3.04 6.19 13.90
CA THR A 60 2.48 7.38 14.54
C THR A 60 3.54 8.43 14.84
N GLU A 61 4.71 8.01 15.33
CA GLU A 61 5.86 8.89 15.58
C GLU A 61 6.35 9.54 14.29
N LEU A 62 6.54 8.77 13.21
CA LEU A 62 6.89 9.32 11.91
C LEU A 62 5.84 10.30 11.37
N GLY A 63 4.55 9.98 11.55
CA GLY A 63 3.45 10.87 11.17
C GLY A 63 3.45 12.18 11.95
N LYS A 64 3.73 12.13 13.26
CA LYS A 64 3.91 13.32 14.11
C LYS A 64 5.11 14.15 13.66
N LYS A 65 6.27 13.52 13.46
CA LYS A 65 7.48 14.18 12.98
C LYS A 65 7.29 14.85 11.62
N ASN A 66 6.55 14.23 10.71
CA ASN A 66 6.24 14.85 9.42
C ASN A 66 5.35 16.08 9.54
N ARG A 67 4.42 16.11 10.51
CA ARG A 67 3.59 17.29 10.82
C ARG A 67 4.35 18.38 11.58
N GLU A 68 5.27 17.99 12.46
CA GLU A 68 6.12 18.92 13.23
C GLU A 68 7.12 19.65 12.32
N MET A 69 7.78 18.90 11.44
CA MET A 69 8.88 19.44 10.64
C MET A 69 8.38 20.13 9.37
N GLY A 70 7.30 19.63 8.74
CA GLY A 70 6.87 20.05 7.41
C GLY A 70 5.36 20.11 7.23
N LYS A 71 4.93 20.27 5.97
CA LYS A 71 3.51 20.28 5.59
C LYS A 71 3.23 19.13 4.64
N LYS A 72 2.21 18.32 4.93
CA LYS A 72 1.82 17.22 4.05
C LYS A 72 1.47 17.75 2.66
N GLY A 73 2.26 17.39 1.65
CA GLY A 73 2.05 17.81 0.25
C GLY A 73 3.01 18.90 -0.25
N ASP A 74 4.01 19.31 0.55
CA ASP A 74 5.04 20.29 0.19
C ASP A 74 6.18 19.73 -0.70
N GLY A 75 6.07 18.47 -1.14
CA GLY A 75 7.09 17.79 -1.93
C GLY A 75 8.36 17.42 -1.15
N LYS A 76 8.34 17.54 0.19
CA LYS A 76 9.41 17.12 1.08
C LYS A 76 8.99 15.86 1.84
N ASP A 77 9.96 14.99 2.10
CA ASP A 77 9.79 13.81 2.93
C ASP A 77 10.75 13.91 4.12
N VAL A 78 10.30 13.48 5.30
CA VAL A 78 11.17 13.30 6.46
C VAL A 78 12.09 12.11 6.20
N SER A 79 13.40 12.34 6.32
CA SER A 79 14.41 11.29 6.18
C SER A 79 15.18 11.08 7.47
N HIS A 80 15.57 9.83 7.68
CA HIS A 80 16.42 9.46 8.81
C HIS A 80 17.88 9.72 8.43
N THR A 81 18.61 10.40 9.31
CA THR A 81 20.05 10.57 9.17
C THR A 81 20.79 9.41 9.82
N LYS A 82 22.07 9.23 9.45
CA LYS A 82 22.94 8.18 10.03
C LYS A 82 23.09 8.31 11.55
N ASN A 83 22.91 9.51 12.07
CA ASN A 83 23.06 9.82 13.50
C ASN A 83 21.74 9.65 14.29
N GLY A 84 20.71 9.05 13.69
CA GLY A 84 19.41 8.80 14.35
C GLY A 84 18.47 10.02 14.38
N GLY A 85 18.82 11.11 13.70
CA GLY A 85 17.99 12.30 13.60
C GLY A 85 17.05 12.29 12.40
N PHE A 86 16.19 13.33 12.33
CA PHE A 86 15.27 13.56 11.22
C PHE A 86 15.62 14.86 10.50
N ILE A 87 15.68 14.82 9.17
CA ILE A 87 15.80 16.03 8.34
C ILE A 87 14.66 16.07 7.32
N LEU A 88 14.28 17.28 6.90
CA LEU A 88 13.43 17.45 5.75
C LEU A 88 14.27 17.54 4.49
N GLU A 89 13.95 16.70 3.51
CA GLU A 89 14.60 16.72 2.22
C GLU A 89 13.58 16.61 1.09
N SER A 90 13.98 17.04 -0.12
CA SER A 90 13.14 16.88 -1.30
C SER A 90 12.82 15.40 -1.53
N ALA A 91 11.54 15.08 -1.73
CA ALA A 91 11.05 13.71 -1.89
C ALA A 91 11.76 12.96 -3.04
N SER A 92 12.09 13.66 -4.13
CA SER A 92 12.81 13.07 -5.26
C SER A 92 14.18 12.52 -4.85
N LYS A 93 15.00 13.34 -4.17
CA LYS A 93 16.33 12.93 -3.68
C LYS A 93 16.24 11.80 -2.66
N ASN A 94 15.28 11.87 -1.72
CA ASN A 94 15.07 10.83 -0.72
C ASN A 94 14.78 9.47 -1.37
N ARG A 95 13.73 9.44 -2.21
CA ARG A 95 13.23 8.22 -2.84
C ARG A 95 14.23 7.64 -3.85
N ALA A 96 15.06 8.47 -4.48
CA ALA A 96 16.09 8.04 -5.41
C ALA A 96 17.30 7.38 -4.74
N ARG A 97 17.63 7.74 -3.49
CA ARG A 97 18.84 7.28 -2.79
C ARG A 97 18.99 5.76 -2.70
N ASN A 98 17.87 5.03 -2.64
CA ASN A 98 17.84 3.57 -2.57
C ASN A 98 17.34 2.90 -3.86
N ARG A 99 17.15 3.63 -4.95
CA ARG A 99 16.80 3.05 -6.25
C ARG A 99 18.06 2.67 -7.01
N GLY A 100 18.17 1.39 -7.42
CA GLY A 100 19.22 0.95 -8.34
C GLY A 100 20.55 0.53 -7.73
N LYS A 101 20.64 0.38 -6.40
CA LYS A 101 21.77 -0.34 -5.79
C LYS A 101 21.58 -1.83 -6.11
N LYS A 102 22.37 -2.32 -7.07
CA LYS A 102 22.54 -3.76 -7.32
C LYS A 102 23.46 -4.35 -6.27
#